data_AF-A0A8C6NKZ0-F1
#
_entry.id   AF-A0A8C6NKZ0-F1
#
_cell.length_a   1.000
_cell.length_b   1.000
_cell.length_c   1.000
_cell.angle_alpha   90.00
_cell.angle_beta   90.00
_cell.angle_gamma   90.00
#
_symmetry.space_group_name_H-M   'P 1'
#
loop_
_entity.id
_entity.type
_entity.pdbx_description
1 polymer ?
#
loop_
_entity_poly.entity_id
_entity_poly.type
_entity_poly.pdbx_seq_one_letter_code
_entity_poly.pdbx_strand_id
1 'polypeptide(L)'
;SAPGLKALFCWCGLGSGFSSPCDAGCAEVDSLTEAVAGEGFLLGCISCKKREEVSAWATVDWYFRSKEEDEFSHIFHYDHPTASILDEAFSERLQWRGTLDQDIQVGAVYIQNITFNDTGTYRCTFHRTLFLPRSNEKVTVERVVELTVVATAKRGLVSVVAEIMMYVLIVVLQLWLIAVLVYCYKKIWNEHEDREAKKAQKAQEVLLEMKDNCTKVQTKD
;
A
#
# COMPACT_ATOMS: atom_id res chain seq x y z
N SER A 1 13.50 16.20 -4.45
CA SER A 1 13.35 14.80 -4.88
C SER A 1 12.23 14.19 -4.08
N ALA A 2 11.02 14.13 -4.63
CA ALA A 2 9.83 13.65 -3.94
C ALA A 2 9.49 12.24 -4.48
N PRO A 3 9.21 11.25 -3.63
CA PRO A 3 8.69 9.98 -4.11
C PRO A 3 7.23 10.21 -4.53
N GLY A 4 7.02 10.26 -5.85
CA GLY A 4 5.69 10.25 -6.43
C GLY A 4 4.95 8.99 -6.01
N LEU A 5 3.81 9.18 -5.34
CA LEU A 5 2.79 8.15 -5.13
C LEU A 5 2.25 7.73 -6.50
N LYS A 6 2.96 6.84 -7.18
CA LYS A 6 2.42 6.03 -8.29
C LYS A 6 2.07 4.66 -7.75
N ALA A 7 0.99 4.58 -6.98
CA ALA A 7 0.32 3.31 -6.76
C ALA A 7 -0.55 3.02 -8.00
N LEU A 8 0.09 2.63 -9.09
CA LEU A 8 -0.55 2.02 -10.25
C LEU A 8 -0.18 0.54 -10.24
N PHE A 9 -0.85 -0.25 -9.40
CA PHE A 9 -0.88 -1.71 -9.56
C PHE A 9 -2.12 -2.05 -10.38
N CYS A 10 -2.01 -1.90 -11.69
CA CYS A 10 -2.90 -2.57 -12.63
C CYS A 10 -2.20 -3.86 -13.06
N TRP A 11 -2.58 -4.99 -12.46
CA TRP A 11 -2.00 -6.28 -12.78
C TRP A 11 -2.63 -6.79 -14.09
N CYS A 12 -2.10 -6.37 -15.24
CA CYS A 12 -2.39 -7.04 -16.51
C CYS A 12 -1.71 -8.41 -16.48
N GLY A 13 -2.45 -9.43 -16.01
CA GLY A 13 -2.07 -10.81 -16.19
C GLY A 13 -1.84 -11.11 -17.67
N LEU A 14 -0.66 -11.63 -17.99
CA LEU A 14 -0.29 -12.14 -19.31
C LEU A 14 -1.28 -13.24 -19.73
N GLY A 15 -2.23 -12.87 -20.57
CA GLY A 15 -3.19 -13.76 -21.20
C GLY A 15 -3.85 -13.03 -22.36
N SER A 16 -3.52 -13.44 -23.58
CA SER A 16 -3.99 -12.88 -24.84
C SER A 16 -5.50 -12.68 -24.92
N GLY A 17 -5.91 -11.46 -25.30
CA GLY A 17 -7.26 -11.12 -25.80
C GLY A 17 -8.19 -10.52 -24.76
N PHE A 18 -8.65 -9.28 -25.02
CA PHE A 18 -9.50 -8.42 -24.19
C PHE A 18 -8.78 -7.60 -23.10
N SER A 19 -8.19 -6.48 -23.54
CA SER A 19 -8.09 -5.29 -22.71
C SER A 19 -9.51 -4.80 -22.41
N SER A 20 -10.12 -5.25 -21.31
CA SER A 20 -11.20 -4.48 -20.69
C SER A 20 -10.65 -3.08 -20.42
N PRO A 21 -11.35 -1.99 -20.80
CA PRO A 21 -11.03 -0.69 -20.23
C PRO A 21 -11.10 -0.88 -18.72
N CYS A 22 -10.00 -0.66 -18.01
CA CYS A 22 -10.09 -0.45 -16.58
C CYS A 22 -10.87 0.84 -16.42
N ASP A 23 -12.11 0.76 -15.94
CA ASP A 23 -12.86 1.94 -15.51
C ASP A 23 -12.07 2.52 -14.32
N ALA A 24 -11.31 3.57 -14.61
CA ALA A 24 -10.54 4.28 -13.61
C ALA A 24 -11.53 5.13 -12.80
N GLY A 25 -12.00 4.59 -11.68
CA GLY A 25 -12.88 5.32 -10.77
C GLY A 25 -12.12 6.29 -9.86
N CYS A 26 -12.81 7.33 -9.39
CA CYS A 26 -12.30 8.21 -8.34
C CYS A 26 -12.36 7.51 -6.97
N ALA A 27 -11.26 7.58 -6.22
CA ALA A 27 -11.18 7.09 -4.84
C ALA A 27 -10.78 8.23 -3.91
N GLU A 28 -11.53 8.40 -2.82
CA GLU A 28 -11.19 9.36 -1.77
C GLU A 28 -10.11 8.75 -0.88
N VAL A 29 -8.98 9.44 -0.75
CA VAL A 29 -7.85 9.05 0.09
C VAL A 29 -7.49 10.22 0.99
N ASP A 30 -7.29 9.93 2.27
CA ASP A 30 -6.89 10.94 3.25
C ASP A 30 -5.47 11.45 2.96
N SER A 31 -5.23 12.73 3.27
CA SER A 31 -3.91 13.31 3.12
C SER A 31 -2.93 12.82 4.17
N LEU A 32 -1.64 13.03 3.92
CA LEU A 32 -0.62 12.88 4.94
C LEU A 32 -0.86 13.91 6.05
N THR A 33 -0.56 13.54 7.29
CA THR A 33 -0.80 14.37 8.49
C THR A 33 0.50 14.85 9.15
N GLU A 34 1.66 14.38 8.67
CA GLU A 34 2.98 14.74 9.19
C GLU A 34 3.82 15.43 8.12
N ALA A 35 4.29 16.65 8.40
CA ALA A 35 5.17 17.42 7.53
C ALA A 35 6.51 17.71 8.22
N VAL A 36 7.58 17.85 7.43
CA VAL A 36 8.92 18.15 7.95
C VAL A 36 9.19 19.65 7.85
N ALA A 37 9.56 20.28 8.97
CA ALA A 37 9.90 21.70 9.00
C ALA A 37 11.00 22.06 7.98
N GLY A 38 10.80 23.16 7.25
CA GLY A 38 11.71 23.65 6.21
C GLY A 38 11.50 23.02 4.82
N GLU A 39 10.74 21.93 4.71
CA GLU A 39 10.38 21.33 3.42
C GLU A 39 9.03 21.86 2.91
N GLY A 40 8.72 21.60 1.64
CA GLY A 40 7.38 21.90 1.11
C GLY A 40 6.47 20.69 1.23
N PHE A 41 5.21 20.92 1.57
CA PHE A 41 4.24 19.88 1.88
C PHE A 41 2.99 19.99 1.01
N LEU A 42 2.46 18.85 0.56
CA LEU A 42 1.26 18.78 -0.26
C LEU A 42 0.06 18.38 0.61
N LEU A 43 -0.83 19.34 0.88
CA LEU A 43 -2.14 19.07 1.46
C LEU A 43 -3.10 18.64 0.35
N GLY A 44 -3.41 17.35 0.34
CA GLY A 44 -4.36 16.76 -0.59
C GLY A 44 -5.77 16.76 -0.01
N CYS A 45 -6.76 17.08 -0.83
CA CYS A 45 -8.15 16.90 -0.49
C CYS A 45 -8.90 16.39 -1.72
N ILE A 46 -9.64 15.30 -1.58
CA ILE A 46 -10.33 14.65 -2.70
C ILE A 46 -11.82 14.59 -2.37
N SER A 47 -12.65 15.04 -3.30
CA SER A 47 -14.10 14.89 -3.25
C SER A 47 -14.59 14.29 -4.56
N CYS A 48 -14.87 12.99 -4.54
CA CYS A 48 -15.40 12.29 -5.69
C CYS A 48 -16.89 12.58 -5.87
N LYS A 49 -17.33 12.74 -7.13
CA LYS A 49 -18.77 12.77 -7.43
C LYS A 49 -19.35 11.38 -7.20
N LYS A 50 -20.60 11.31 -6.72
CA LYS A 50 -21.32 10.04 -6.60
C LYS A 50 -21.51 9.33 -7.95
N ARG A 51 -21.54 10.11 -9.03
CA ARG A 51 -21.79 9.70 -10.39
C ARG A 51 -20.84 10.47 -11.32
N GLU A 52 -19.92 9.77 -11.95
CA GLU A 52 -18.81 10.39 -12.67
C GLU A 52 -19.25 11.06 -13.97
N GLU A 53 -20.24 10.50 -14.66
CA GLU A 53 -20.72 10.97 -15.96
C GLU A 53 -21.47 12.31 -15.91
N VAL A 54 -21.87 12.79 -14.73
CA VAL A 54 -22.59 14.05 -14.59
C VAL A 54 -21.61 15.21 -14.64
N SER A 55 -21.78 16.13 -15.60
CA SER A 55 -20.96 17.34 -15.67
C SER A 55 -21.21 18.23 -14.46
N ALA A 56 -20.14 18.88 -14.00
CA ALA A 56 -20.19 19.73 -12.82
C ALA A 56 -19.21 20.90 -12.95
N TRP A 57 -19.51 21.97 -12.24
CA TRP A 57 -18.55 23.03 -11.94
C TRP A 57 -18.35 23.08 -10.43
N ALA A 58 -17.10 23.19 -9.99
CA ALA A 58 -16.75 23.24 -8.59
C ALA A 58 -15.75 24.34 -8.30
N THR A 59 -15.86 24.92 -7.11
CA THR A 59 -14.84 25.76 -6.49
C THR A 59 -14.36 25.11 -5.20
N VAL A 60 -13.13 25.44 -4.79
CA VAL A 60 -12.51 24.90 -3.59
C VAL A 60 -12.06 26.03 -2.69
N ASP A 61 -12.50 25.97 -1.44
CA ASP A 61 -12.08 26.86 -0.36
C ASP A 61 -11.27 26.09 0.67
N TRP A 62 -10.14 26.64 1.07
CA TRP A 62 -9.33 26.14 2.16
C TRP A 62 -9.38 27.09 3.34
N TYR A 63 -9.60 26.50 4.51
CA TYR A 63 -9.61 27.17 5.79
C TYR A 63 -8.53 26.61 6.69
N PHE A 64 -7.96 27.45 7.54
CA PHE A 64 -6.96 27.07 8.53
C PHE A 64 -7.42 27.49 9.93
N ARG A 65 -7.12 26.63 10.90
CA ARG A 65 -7.29 26.93 12.31
C ARG A 65 -6.07 26.41 13.06
N SER A 66 -5.38 27.31 13.78
CA SER A 66 -4.27 26.92 14.64
C SER A 66 -4.76 26.10 15.85
N LYS A 67 -3.85 25.50 16.62
CA LYS A 67 -4.26 24.77 17.85
C LYS A 67 -4.74 25.68 18.98
N GLU A 68 -4.39 26.95 18.92
CA GLU A 68 -4.66 27.94 19.97
C GLU A 68 -5.92 28.76 19.66
N GLU A 69 -6.40 28.72 18.42
CA GLU A 69 -7.52 29.49 17.92
C GLU A 69 -8.76 28.61 17.73
N ASP A 70 -9.94 29.16 18.05
CA ASP A 70 -11.21 28.43 17.97
C ASP A 70 -11.87 28.50 16.58
N GLU A 71 -11.62 29.57 15.82
CA GLU A 71 -12.27 29.84 14.54
C GLU A 71 -11.40 29.53 13.33
N PHE A 72 -12.04 29.24 12.20
CA PHE A 72 -11.39 28.96 10.93
C PHE A 72 -11.21 30.25 10.12
N SER A 73 -9.96 30.56 9.77
CA SER A 73 -9.60 31.63 8.82
C SER A 73 -9.66 31.10 7.38
N HIS A 74 -10.16 31.90 6.44
CA HIS A 74 -10.20 31.55 5.01
C HIS A 74 -8.86 31.90 4.36
N ILE A 75 -8.08 30.89 3.98
CA ILE A 75 -6.70 31.08 3.54
C ILE A 75 -6.53 31.07 2.03
N PHE A 76 -7.37 30.33 1.30
CA PHE A 76 -7.22 30.13 -0.14
C PHE A 76 -8.55 29.80 -0.80
N HIS A 77 -8.78 30.36 -1.98
CA HIS A 77 -9.93 30.10 -2.83
C HIS A 77 -9.45 29.79 -4.25
N TYR A 78 -10.06 28.78 -4.87
CA TYR A 78 -9.77 28.42 -6.26
C TYR A 78 -11.06 28.20 -7.04
N ASP A 79 -11.16 28.93 -8.15
CA ASP A 79 -12.20 28.83 -9.15
C ASP A 79 -11.51 28.86 -10.52
N HIS A 80 -11.46 27.71 -11.19
CA HIS A 80 -10.63 27.50 -12.37
C HIS A 80 -10.87 28.59 -13.43
N PRO A 81 -9.81 29.26 -13.94
CA PRO A 81 -8.38 29.01 -13.74
C PRO A 81 -7.72 29.87 -12.65
N THR A 82 -8.50 30.63 -11.88
CA THR A 82 -8.01 31.65 -10.95
C THR A 82 -7.82 31.08 -9.54
N ALA A 83 -6.69 31.41 -8.92
CA ALA A 83 -6.40 31.13 -7.52
C ALA A 83 -6.22 32.43 -6.76
N SER A 84 -6.86 32.58 -5.61
CA SER A 84 -6.67 33.70 -4.70
C SER A 84 -6.19 33.21 -3.34
N ILE A 85 -5.08 33.78 -2.87
CA ILE A 85 -4.60 33.63 -1.50
C ILE A 85 -5.21 34.78 -0.71
N LEU A 86 -5.92 34.46 0.36
CA LEU A 86 -6.73 35.42 1.12
C LEU A 86 -6.07 35.81 2.45
N ASP A 87 -5.17 34.97 2.95
CA ASP A 87 -4.42 35.21 4.18
C ASP A 87 -2.97 35.60 3.87
N GLU A 88 -2.51 36.71 4.45
CA GLU A 88 -1.16 37.23 4.27
C GLU A 88 -0.08 36.29 4.82
N ALA A 89 -0.36 35.52 5.88
CA ALA A 89 0.58 34.57 6.47
C ALA A 89 0.98 33.44 5.51
N PHE A 90 0.11 33.14 4.55
CA PHE A 90 0.30 32.12 3.52
C PHE A 90 0.61 32.72 2.14
N SER A 91 0.71 34.05 2.04
CA SER A 91 1.04 34.76 0.81
C SER A 91 2.37 34.25 0.24
N GLU A 92 2.43 34.11 -1.08
CA GLU A 92 3.59 33.63 -1.86
C GLU A 92 4.07 32.19 -1.55
N ARG A 93 3.51 31.50 -0.55
CA ARG A 93 3.89 30.13 -0.15
C ARG A 93 2.91 29.07 -0.65
N LEU A 94 1.63 29.41 -0.79
CA LEU A 94 0.59 28.51 -1.28
C LEU A 94 0.58 28.42 -2.80
N GLN A 95 0.52 27.20 -3.32
CA GLN A 95 0.35 26.92 -4.75
C GLN A 95 -0.72 25.86 -4.98
N TRP A 96 -1.54 26.06 -6.01
CA TRP A 96 -2.49 25.05 -6.45
C TRP A 96 -1.76 23.87 -7.13
N ARG A 97 -2.09 22.64 -6.72
CA ARG A 97 -1.61 21.38 -7.31
C ARG A 97 -2.75 20.38 -7.55
N GLY A 98 -3.99 20.83 -7.49
CA GLY A 98 -5.18 20.03 -7.73
C GLY A 98 -5.54 19.89 -9.22
N THR A 99 -6.79 19.52 -9.48
CA THR A 99 -7.34 19.41 -10.83
C THR A 99 -7.32 20.78 -11.54
N LEU A 100 -6.90 20.80 -12.81
CA LEU A 100 -6.81 22.00 -13.65
C LEU A 100 -7.97 22.10 -14.65
N ASP A 101 -9.18 21.83 -14.17
CA ASP A 101 -10.43 21.87 -14.94
C ASP A 101 -11.56 22.43 -14.05
N GLN A 102 -12.70 22.78 -14.65
CA GLN A 102 -13.89 23.26 -13.97
C GLN A 102 -14.55 22.20 -13.08
N ASP A 103 -14.45 20.91 -13.44
CA ASP A 103 -14.92 19.80 -12.61
C ASP A 103 -13.82 19.35 -11.64
N ILE A 104 -13.57 20.17 -10.63
CA ILE A 104 -12.54 19.90 -9.64
C ILE A 104 -12.95 18.70 -8.78
N GLN A 105 -12.14 17.63 -8.81
CA GLN A 105 -12.28 16.48 -7.92
C GLN A 105 -11.16 16.41 -6.87
N VAL A 106 -9.96 16.89 -7.25
CA VAL A 106 -8.78 16.95 -6.36
C VAL A 106 -8.47 18.41 -6.06
N GLY A 107 -8.66 18.79 -4.81
CA GLY A 107 -8.45 20.13 -4.28
C GLY A 107 -7.11 20.31 -3.58
N ALA A 108 -5.99 19.86 -4.17
CA ALA A 108 -4.70 19.84 -3.49
C ALA A 108 -3.96 21.19 -3.53
N VAL A 109 -3.42 21.60 -2.38
CA VAL A 109 -2.57 22.80 -2.24
C VAL A 109 -1.19 22.42 -1.73
N TYR A 110 -0.17 23.12 -2.21
CA TYR A 110 1.23 22.93 -1.82
C TYR A 110 1.69 24.13 -1.02
N ILE A 111 2.13 23.90 0.22
CA ILE A 111 2.70 24.91 1.10
C ILE A 111 4.23 24.83 1.01
N GLN A 112 4.87 25.92 0.63
CA GLN A 112 6.33 26.03 0.61
C GLN A 112 6.91 26.41 1.97
N ASN A 113 8.09 25.86 2.27
CA ASN A 113 8.89 26.14 3.48
C ASN A 113 8.02 26.07 4.73
N ILE A 114 7.51 24.88 5.05
CA ILE A 114 6.61 24.69 6.18
C ILE A 114 7.33 24.95 7.50
N THR A 115 6.63 25.56 8.46
CA THR A 115 7.15 25.97 9.76
C THR A 115 6.28 25.37 10.86
N PHE A 116 6.75 25.38 12.11
CA PHE A 116 5.97 24.85 13.23
C PHE A 116 4.63 25.58 13.45
N ASN A 117 4.54 26.84 13.04
CA ASN A 117 3.31 27.65 13.14
C ASN A 117 2.21 27.20 12.17
N ASP A 118 2.57 26.46 11.11
CA ASP A 118 1.61 25.89 10.16
C ASP A 118 0.93 24.61 10.73
N THR A 119 1.27 24.23 11.98
CA THR A 119 0.62 23.11 12.68
C THR A 119 -0.79 23.50 13.10
N GLY A 120 -1.79 22.73 12.65
CA GLY A 120 -3.19 23.03 12.96
C GLY A 120 -4.16 22.13 12.21
N THR A 121 -5.42 22.55 12.20
CA THR A 121 -6.51 21.90 11.47
C THR A 121 -6.78 22.66 10.18
N TYR A 122 -6.65 21.98 9.05
CA TYR A 122 -7.05 22.48 7.74
C TYR A 122 -8.40 21.91 7.35
N ARG A 123 -9.26 22.74 6.77
CA ARG A 123 -10.55 22.31 6.23
C ARG A 123 -10.66 22.72 4.77
N CYS A 124 -10.92 21.76 3.90
CA CYS A 124 -11.24 22.00 2.51
C CYS A 124 -12.75 21.86 2.31
N THR A 125 -13.33 22.83 1.62
CA THR A 125 -14.74 22.88 1.28
C THR A 125 -14.88 22.93 -0.23
N PHE A 126 -15.56 21.94 -0.80
CA PHE A 126 -15.93 21.93 -2.21
C PHE A 126 -17.34 22.48 -2.36
N HIS A 127 -17.49 23.56 -3.10
CA HIS A 127 -18.80 24.06 -3.53
C HIS A 127 -19.03 23.64 -4.97
N ARG A 128 -19.85 22.61 -5.17
CA ARG A 128 -20.09 22.00 -6.48
C ARG A 128 -21.51 22.26 -6.96
N THR A 129 -21.66 22.61 -8.23
CA THR A 129 -22.92 22.64 -8.94
C THR A 129 -22.95 21.52 -9.97
N LEU A 130 -23.81 20.53 -9.77
CA LEU A 130 -24.02 19.40 -10.67
C LEU A 130 -25.07 19.80 -11.72
N PHE A 131 -24.76 19.59 -13.00
CA PHE A 131 -25.68 19.85 -14.11
C PHE A 131 -26.49 18.59 -14.43
N LEU A 132 -27.64 18.43 -13.78
CA LEU A 132 -28.54 17.31 -14.04
C LEU A 132 -29.59 17.69 -15.11
N PRO A 133 -30.14 16.70 -15.85
CA PRO A 133 -31.16 16.97 -16.88
C PRO A 133 -32.45 17.63 -16.37
N ARG A 134 -32.78 17.47 -15.08
CA ARG A 134 -34.00 18.04 -14.47
C ARG A 134 -33.77 19.42 -13.89
N SER A 135 -32.73 19.58 -13.09
CA SER A 135 -32.41 20.83 -12.39
C SER A 135 -30.98 20.75 -11.84
N ASN A 136 -30.29 21.89 -11.84
CA ASN A 136 -28.95 21.95 -11.25
C ASN A 136 -29.04 21.75 -9.73
N GLU A 137 -28.13 20.96 -9.19
CA GLU A 137 -28.04 20.68 -7.76
C GLU A 137 -26.75 21.26 -7.19
N LYS A 138 -26.86 22.00 -6.09
CA LYS A 138 -25.70 22.54 -5.37
C LYS A 138 -25.37 21.63 -4.20
N VAL A 139 -24.15 21.14 -4.17
CA VAL A 139 -23.64 20.24 -3.13
C VAL A 139 -22.40 20.89 -2.51
N THR A 140 -22.37 20.95 -1.19
CA THR A 140 -21.19 21.39 -0.45
C THR A 140 -20.64 20.22 0.36
N VAL A 141 -19.35 19.92 0.20
CA VAL A 141 -18.67 18.84 0.91
C VAL A 141 -17.48 19.42 1.66
N GLU A 142 -17.42 19.17 2.96
CA GLU A 142 -16.33 19.59 3.82
C GLU A 142 -15.48 18.39 4.23
N ARG A 143 -14.16 18.55 4.21
CA ARG A 143 -13.20 17.56 4.72
C ARG A 143 -12.19 18.27 5.60
N VAL A 144 -11.75 17.58 6.65
CA VAL A 144 -10.85 18.12 7.65
C VAL A 144 -9.59 17.27 7.69
N VAL A 145 -8.44 17.94 7.72
CA VAL A 145 -7.11 17.33 7.79
C VAL A 145 -6.35 17.99 8.94
N GLU A 146 -5.85 17.20 9.87
CA GLU A 146 -5.00 17.69 10.95
C GLU A 146 -3.53 17.55 10.55
N LEU A 147 -2.83 18.68 10.46
CA LEU A 147 -1.43 18.73 10.09
C LEU A 147 -0.55 18.93 11.32
N THR A 148 0.47 18.11 11.44
CA THR A 148 1.49 18.21 12.48
C THR A 148 2.86 18.37 11.85
N VAL A 149 3.57 19.44 12.24
CA VAL A 149 4.92 19.71 11.71
C VAL A 149 5.96 19.17 12.69
N VAL A 150 6.83 18.29 12.20
CA VAL A 150 7.91 17.65 12.94
C VAL A 150 9.27 18.09 12.43
N ALA A 151 10.28 18.07 13.30
CA ALA A 151 11.65 18.43 12.92
C ALA A 151 12.30 17.40 11.97
N THR A 152 11.90 16.13 12.05
CA THR A 152 12.46 15.03 11.27
C THR A 152 11.38 14.05 10.88
N ALA A 153 11.37 13.61 9.61
CA ALA A 153 10.46 12.56 9.15
C ALA A 153 10.68 11.26 9.93
N LYS A 154 9.63 10.74 10.57
CA LYS A 154 9.63 9.40 11.16
C LYS A 154 9.11 8.43 10.11
N ARG A 155 9.76 7.26 9.96
CA ARG A 155 9.17 6.18 9.16
C ARG A 155 7.87 5.76 9.82
N GLY A 156 6.80 5.60 9.02
CA GLY A 156 5.52 5.14 9.54
C GLY A 156 5.70 3.86 10.33
N LEU A 157 5.22 3.85 11.58
CA LEU A 157 5.35 2.70 12.49
C LEU A 157 4.89 1.40 11.82
N VAL A 158 3.82 1.47 11.02
CA VAL A 158 3.29 0.35 10.24
C VAL A 158 4.31 -0.20 9.25
N SER A 159 5.06 0.66 8.54
CA SER A 159 6.07 0.21 7.58
C SER A 159 7.23 -0.51 8.27
N VAL A 160 7.69 0.02 9.41
CA VAL A 160 8.77 -0.61 10.18
C VAL A 160 8.32 -1.95 10.76
N VAL A 161 7.11 -2.00 11.32
CA VAL A 161 6.53 -3.24 11.87
C VAL A 161 6.33 -4.27 10.77
N ALA A 162 5.81 -3.88 9.60
CA ALA A 162 5.60 -4.79 8.48
C ALA A 162 6.91 -5.41 7.97
N GLU A 163 7.99 -4.63 7.91
CA GLU A 163 9.32 -5.13 7.56
C GLU A 163 9.82 -6.18 8.55
N ILE A 164 9.73 -5.90 9.86
CA ILE A 164 10.15 -6.85 10.90
C ILE A 164 9.29 -8.13 10.85
N MET A 165 7.96 -7.98 10.75
CA MET A 165 7.03 -9.11 10.68
C MET A 165 7.28 -10.00 9.46
N MET A 166 7.65 -9.41 8.31
CA MET A 166 8.02 -10.16 7.12
C MET A 166 9.22 -11.07 7.39
N TYR A 167 10.30 -10.55 7.98
CA TYR A 167 11.49 -11.37 8.29
C TYR A 167 11.19 -12.46 9.33
N VAL A 168 10.39 -12.17 10.36
CA VAL A 168 10.00 -13.16 11.37
C VAL A 168 9.24 -14.32 10.73
N LEU A 169 8.27 -14.03 9.87
CA LEU A 169 7.50 -15.05 9.15
C LEU A 169 8.41 -15.91 8.25
N ILE A 170 9.34 -15.29 7.52
CA ILE A 170 10.30 -16.02 6.68
C ILE A 170 11.16 -16.97 7.51
N VAL A 171 11.73 -16.51 8.63
CA VAL A 171 12.60 -17.34 9.48
C VAL A 171 11.82 -18.51 10.08
N VAL A 172 10.60 -18.28 10.58
CA VAL A 172 9.76 -19.34 11.15
C VAL A 172 9.40 -20.39 10.10
N LEU A 173 8.98 -19.97 8.90
CA LEU A 173 8.68 -20.89 7.81
C LEU A 173 9.93 -21.67 7.38
N GLN A 174 11.09 -21.04 7.33
CA GLN A 174 12.34 -21.70 6.97
C GLN A 174 12.74 -22.76 8.01
N LEU A 175 12.66 -22.44 9.30
CA LEU A 175 12.93 -23.39 10.38
C LEU A 175 11.94 -24.56 10.37
N TRP A 176 10.66 -24.29 10.08
CA TRP A 176 9.64 -25.32 9.95
C TRP A 176 9.93 -26.27 8.78
N LEU A 177 10.29 -25.74 7.61
CA LEU A 177 10.71 -26.55 6.47
C LEU A 177 11.96 -27.39 6.77
N ILE A 178 12.96 -26.81 7.43
CA ILE A 178 14.17 -27.54 7.85
C ILE A 178 13.80 -28.67 8.83
N ALA A 179 12.92 -28.42 9.80
CA ALA A 179 12.47 -29.44 10.73
C ALA A 179 11.76 -30.60 10.01
N VAL A 180 10.89 -30.30 9.03
CA VAL A 180 10.23 -31.31 8.19
C VAL A 180 11.26 -32.07 7.34
N LEU A 181 12.23 -31.40 6.73
CA LEU A 181 13.28 -32.05 5.96
C LEU A 181 14.13 -32.99 6.82
N VAL A 182 14.54 -32.56 8.01
CA VAL A 182 15.30 -33.40 8.95
C VAL A 182 14.44 -34.58 9.41
N TYR A 183 13.17 -34.35 9.74
CA TYR A 183 12.24 -35.41 10.13
C TYR A 183 12.07 -36.46 9.01
N CYS A 184 11.81 -36.02 7.79
CA CYS A 184 11.70 -36.89 6.62
C CYS A 184 13.01 -37.62 6.32
N TYR A 185 14.15 -36.93 6.40
CA TYR A 185 15.47 -37.52 6.19
C TYR A 185 15.74 -38.63 7.21
N LYS A 186 15.52 -38.36 8.50
CA LYS A 186 15.71 -39.36 9.57
C LYS A 186 14.80 -40.56 9.39
N LYS A 187 13.53 -40.32 9.02
CA LYS A 187 12.58 -41.39 8.75
C LYS A 187 13.02 -42.27 7.58
N ILE A 188 13.41 -41.67 6.45
CA ILE A 188 13.87 -42.41 5.26
C ILE A 188 15.17 -43.17 5.55
N TRP A 189 16.09 -42.57 6.31
CA TRP A 189 17.34 -43.21 6.70
C TRP A 189 17.10 -44.50 7.48
N ASN A 190 16.21 -44.46 8.49
CA ASN A 190 15.85 -45.65 9.25
C ASN A 190 15.25 -46.74 8.35
N GLU A 191 14.36 -46.37 7.42
CA GLU A 191 13.79 -47.32 6.44
C GLU A 191 14.81 -47.85 5.42
N HIS A 192 15.92 -47.13 5.20
CA HIS A 192 17.01 -47.55 4.32
C HIS A 192 17.89 -48.61 4.99
N GLU A 193 18.31 -48.39 6.23
CA GLU A 193 19.09 -49.36 7.02
C GLU A 193 18.34 -50.70 7.14
N ASP A 194 17.03 -50.66 7.42
CA ASP A 194 16.19 -51.86 7.48
C ASP A 194 16.15 -52.62 6.14
N ARG A 195 16.17 -51.90 5.01
CA ARG A 195 16.19 -52.53 3.68
C ARG A 195 17.53 -53.16 3.38
N GLU A 196 18.64 -52.55 3.78
CA GLU A 196 19.97 -53.11 3.59
C GLU A 196 20.20 -54.34 4.48
N ALA A 197 19.78 -54.30 5.74
CA ALA A 197 19.84 -55.45 6.65
C ALA A 197 19.05 -56.66 6.11
N LYS A 198 17.84 -56.43 5.57
CA LYS A 198 17.03 -57.48 4.93
C LYS A 198 17.68 -58.03 3.66
N LYS A 199 18.35 -57.19 2.86
CA LYS A 199 19.09 -57.65 1.66
C LYS A 199 20.30 -58.51 2.05
N ALA A 200 21.04 -58.11 3.08
CA ALA A 200 22.20 -58.86 3.59
C ALA A 200 21.80 -60.23 4.13
N GLN A 201 20.71 -60.32 4.91
CA GLN A 201 20.18 -61.61 5.40
C GLN A 201 19.78 -62.54 4.26
N LYS A 202 19.02 -62.04 3.27
CA LYS A 202 18.62 -62.84 2.10
C LYS A 202 19.81 -63.34 1.28
N ALA A 203 20.84 -62.51 1.10
CA ALA A 203 22.05 -62.93 0.39
C ALA A 203 22.81 -64.04 1.13
N GLN A 204 22.80 -64.00 2.47
CA GLN A 204 23.44 -65.01 3.31
C GLN A 204 22.68 -66.34 3.32
N GLU A 205 21.33 -66.31 3.33
CA GLU A 205 20.49 -67.50 3.16
C GLU A 205 20.71 -68.18 1.81
N VAL A 206 20.70 -67.42 0.71
CA VAL A 206 20.96 -67.96 -0.64
C VAL A 206 22.34 -68.62 -0.74
N LEU A 207 23.36 -68.04 -0.11
CA LEU A 207 24.71 -68.63 -0.06
C LEU A 207 24.73 -69.96 0.71
N LEU A 208 24.01 -70.05 1.82
CA LEU A 208 23.88 -71.28 2.60
C LEU A 208 23.14 -72.37 1.82
N GLU A 209 22.04 -72.02 1.14
CA GLU A 209 21.31 -72.96 0.29
C GLU A 209 22.17 -73.48 -0.88
N MET A 210 22.97 -72.62 -1.53
CA MET A 210 23.93 -73.04 -2.56
C MET A 210 24.99 -73.99 -2.01
N LYS A 211 25.50 -73.73 -0.79
CA LYS A 211 26.50 -74.59 -0.15
C LYS A 211 25.94 -75.96 0.22
N ASP A 212 24.72 -76.00 0.75
CA ASP A 212 24.03 -77.27 1.04
C ASP A 212 23.74 -78.06 -0.23
N ASN A 213 23.34 -77.38 -1.30
CA ASN A 213 23.09 -78.03 -2.59
C ASN A 213 24.38 -78.59 -3.20
N CYS A 214 25.51 -77.88 -3.07
CA CYS A 214 26.82 -78.35 -3.55
C CYS A 214 27.36 -79.53 -2.73
N THR A 215 27.06 -79.59 -1.42
CA THR A 215 27.46 -80.68 -0.54
C THR A 215 26.68 -81.97 -0.84
N LYS A 216 25.39 -81.84 -1.20
CA LYS A 216 24.54 -82.97 -1.61
C LYS A 216 24.95 -83.59 -2.96
N VAL A 217 25.60 -82.82 -3.83
CA VAL A 217 26.11 -83.31 -5.13
C VAL A 217 27.40 -84.12 -4.95
N GLN A 218 28.25 -83.81 -3.96
CA GLN A 218 29.49 -84.56 -3.71
C GLN A 218 29.31 -85.87 -2.93
N THR A 219 28.13 -86.14 -2.36
CA THR A 219 27.81 -87.39 -1.65
C THR A 219 27.14 -88.45 -2.55
N LYS A 220 27.16 -88.26 -3.87
CA LYS A 220 26.45 -89.12 -4.84
C LYS A 220 27.32 -89.94 -5.79
N ASP A 221 28.64 -89.94 -5.59
CA ASP A 221 29.59 -90.83 -6.28
C ASP A 221 29.98 -92.03 -5.40
#